data_AF-A0A382LY84-F1
#
_entry.id   AF-A0A382LY84-F1
#
_cell.length_a   1.000
_cell.length_b   1.000
_cell.length_c   1.000
_cell.angle_alpha   90.00
_cell.angle_beta   90.00
_cell.angle_gamma   90.00
#
_symmetry.space_group_name_H-M   'P 1'
#
loop_
_entity.id
_entity.type
_entity.pdbx_description
1 polymer ?
#
loop_
_entity_poly.entity_id
_entity_poly.type
_entity_poly.pdbx_seq_one_letter_code
_entity_poly.pdbx_strand_id
1 'polypeptide(L)'
;NGETNGEEDLGPSRSPVLEESDNILKNVFFAEYAMPVRGTRYVERQGSNVALMNFEYRFPFLFAFGPPKNVMATYLFGHLFYDIGAAWDRQDEFWDQDVLNSKYNDPTVTSPTISGFGTGIKLFTPIGLLRIDIAWDVKNKGGYSKPQYYFSFGADW
;
A
#
# COMPACT_ATOMS: atom_id res chain seq x y z
N ASN A 1 2.09 -14.18 -7.83
CA ASN A 1 1.05 -13.67 -8.73
C ASN A 1 0.47 -12.43 -8.08
N GLY A 2 0.54 -11.28 -8.76
CA GLY A 2 -0.11 -10.05 -8.34
C GLY A 2 -1.49 -9.91 -8.98
N GLU A 3 -2.23 -8.86 -8.64
CA GLU A 3 -3.42 -8.42 -9.38
C GLU A 3 -3.23 -6.96 -9.79
N THR A 4 -3.59 -6.58 -11.01
CA THR A 4 -3.67 -5.18 -11.46
C THR A 4 -5.12 -4.89 -11.80
N ASN A 5 -5.77 -3.98 -11.07
CA ASN A 5 -7.18 -3.64 -11.24
C ASN A 5 -8.15 -4.85 -11.24
N GLY A 6 -7.74 -5.98 -10.65
CA GLY A 6 -8.54 -7.22 -10.56
C GLY A 6 -8.23 -8.29 -11.60
N GLU A 7 -7.29 -8.05 -12.50
CA GLU A 7 -6.75 -9.06 -13.40
C GLU A 7 -5.47 -9.65 -12.80
N GLU A 8 -5.34 -10.98 -12.81
CA GLU A 8 -4.13 -11.65 -12.33
C GLU A 8 -2.92 -11.35 -13.24
N ASP A 9 -1.76 -11.08 -12.64
CA ASP A 9 -0.51 -10.90 -13.39
C ASP A 9 0.72 -11.54 -12.71
N LEU A 10 1.81 -11.52 -13.47
CA LEU A 10 3.05 -12.25 -13.17
C LEU A 10 3.98 -11.50 -12.21
N GLY A 11 3.71 -10.24 -11.85
CA GLY A 11 4.64 -9.37 -11.13
C GLY A 11 4.07 -8.73 -9.85
N PRO A 12 4.91 -8.25 -8.92
CA PRO A 12 4.47 -7.46 -7.75
C PRO A 12 4.43 -5.93 -8.02
N SER A 13 4.90 -5.50 -9.20
CA SER A 13 5.01 -4.09 -9.61
C SER A 13 4.45 -3.91 -11.02
N ARG A 14 4.00 -2.70 -11.36
CA ARG A 14 3.77 -2.33 -12.77
C ARG A 14 5.13 -2.08 -13.44
N SER A 15 5.21 -2.32 -14.76
CA SER A 15 6.35 -1.84 -15.55
C SER A 15 6.35 -0.31 -15.53
N PRO A 16 7.46 0.34 -15.16
CA PRO A 16 7.55 1.80 -15.18
C PRO A 16 7.34 2.32 -16.61
N VAL A 17 6.60 3.43 -16.76
CA VAL A 17 6.53 4.16 -18.02
C VAL A 17 7.83 4.97 -18.10
N LEU A 18 8.77 4.48 -18.89
CA LEU A 18 10.09 5.07 -19.05
C LEU A 18 10.16 5.82 -20.39
N GLU A 19 10.65 7.05 -20.37
CA GLU A 19 11.17 7.69 -21.59
C GLU A 19 12.44 6.95 -22.02
N GLU A 20 12.50 6.56 -23.29
CA GLU A 20 13.50 5.64 -23.86
C GLU A 20 14.95 6.20 -23.87
N SER A 21 15.17 7.43 -23.42
CA SER A 21 16.42 8.17 -23.69
C SER A 21 17.41 8.32 -22.52
N ASP A 22 17.06 7.95 -21.28
CA ASP A 22 17.98 8.11 -20.15
C ASP A 22 18.06 6.88 -19.23
N ASN A 23 19.29 6.51 -18.86
CA ASN A 23 19.71 5.34 -18.09
C ASN A 23 18.62 4.73 -17.17
N ILE A 24 18.03 3.62 -17.63
CA ILE A 24 16.98 2.84 -16.93
C ILE A 24 17.32 2.57 -15.46
N LEU A 25 18.58 2.22 -15.17
CA LEU A 25 19.05 1.98 -13.80
C LEU A 25 18.94 3.24 -12.94
N LYS A 26 19.31 4.41 -13.49
CA LYS A 26 19.21 5.68 -12.77
C LYS A 26 17.74 6.00 -12.45
N ASN A 27 16.83 5.85 -13.41
CA ASN A 27 15.42 6.17 -13.17
C ASN A 27 14.75 5.25 -12.15
N VAL A 28 15.15 3.97 -12.07
CA VAL A 28 14.63 3.05 -11.03
C VAL A 28 15.23 3.36 -9.65
N PHE A 29 16.52 3.73 -9.57
CA PHE A 29 17.19 4.04 -8.29
C PHE A 29 16.89 5.46 -7.75
N PHE A 30 16.56 6.42 -8.62
CA PHE A 30 16.26 7.81 -8.24
C PHE A 30 14.77 8.17 -8.31
N ALA A 31 13.89 7.21 -8.66
CA ALA A 31 12.47 7.36 -8.35
C ALA A 31 12.35 7.46 -6.83
N GLU A 32 11.96 8.64 -6.33
CA GLU A 32 11.65 8.80 -4.92
C GLU A 32 10.41 7.95 -4.62
N TYR A 33 10.63 6.80 -4.00
CA TYR A 33 9.56 5.91 -3.56
C TYR A 33 8.84 6.58 -2.40
N ALA A 34 7.81 7.36 -2.71
CA ALA A 34 6.82 7.74 -1.73
C ALA A 34 6.23 6.44 -1.14
N MET A 35 6.26 6.29 0.19
CA MET A 35 5.98 5.02 0.87
C MET A 35 4.70 4.35 0.33
N PRO A 36 4.70 3.01 0.16
CA PRO A 36 3.63 2.33 -0.55
C PRO A 36 2.31 2.45 0.20
N VAL A 37 1.24 2.77 -0.53
CA VAL A 37 -0.14 2.65 -0.06
C VAL A 37 -0.40 1.15 0.15
N ARG A 38 -0.63 0.72 1.41
CA ARG A 38 -0.79 -0.71 1.72
C ARG A 38 -2.00 -1.26 0.99
N GLY A 39 -1.89 -2.50 0.52
CA GLY A 39 -2.91 -3.15 -0.29
C GLY A 39 -2.82 -2.83 -1.79
N THR A 40 -2.09 -1.79 -2.21
CA THR A 40 -1.83 -1.48 -3.63
C THR A 40 -0.51 -2.11 -4.10
N ARG A 41 -0.25 -2.15 -5.41
CA ARG A 41 1.04 -2.64 -5.95
C ARG A 41 2.13 -1.58 -5.81
N TYR A 42 3.39 -2.03 -5.87
CA TYR A 42 4.52 -1.12 -6.02
C TYR A 42 4.50 -0.44 -7.41
N VAL A 43 4.87 0.84 -7.45
CA VAL A 43 4.99 1.66 -8.68
C VAL A 43 3.68 1.68 -9.50
N GLU A 44 2.55 1.72 -8.81
CA GLU A 44 1.25 1.68 -9.48
C GLU A 44 0.90 3.01 -10.17
N ARG A 45 1.41 4.14 -9.66
CA ARG A 45 1.27 5.48 -10.23
C ARG A 45 2.62 6.17 -10.27
N GLN A 46 2.82 7.01 -11.28
CA GLN A 46 4.04 7.79 -11.45
C GLN A 46 3.72 9.22 -11.88
N GLY A 47 4.56 10.16 -11.49
CA GLY A 47 4.45 11.56 -11.88
C GLY A 47 5.46 12.41 -11.13
N SER A 48 5.62 13.64 -11.58
CA SER A 48 6.46 14.68 -10.98
C SER A 48 5.86 15.28 -9.70
N ASN A 49 4.56 15.11 -9.46
CA ASN A 49 3.87 15.50 -8.24
C ASN A 49 3.33 14.27 -7.50
N VAL A 50 3.37 14.32 -6.17
CA VAL A 50 2.87 13.24 -5.31
C VAL A 50 2.10 13.80 -4.11
N ALA A 51 1.03 13.12 -3.73
CA ALA A 51 0.31 13.35 -2.48
C ALA A 51 0.02 12.02 -1.79
N LEU A 52 0.19 11.99 -0.47
CA LEU A 52 -0.07 10.82 0.38
C LEU A 52 -0.86 11.23 1.61
N MET A 53 -1.85 10.43 1.97
CA MET A 53 -2.62 10.57 3.21
C MET A 53 -2.80 9.19 3.85
N ASN A 54 -2.58 9.11 5.16
CA ASN A 54 -2.81 7.91 5.95
C ASN A 54 -3.77 8.25 7.10
N PHE A 55 -4.85 7.47 7.20
CA PHE A 55 -5.77 7.49 8.32
C PHE A 55 -5.62 6.18 9.07
N GLU A 56 -5.32 6.25 10.38
CA GLU A 56 -5.19 5.06 11.22
C GLU A 56 -6.02 5.22 12.49
N TYR A 57 -6.97 4.31 12.69
CA TYR A 57 -7.76 4.21 13.90
C TYR A 57 -7.23 3.06 14.76
N ARG A 58 -6.63 3.39 15.91
CA ARG A 58 -6.07 2.42 16.85
C ARG A 58 -7.05 2.20 18.00
N PHE A 59 -7.27 0.95 18.34
CA PHE A 59 -8.11 0.59 19.48
C PHE A 59 -7.41 -0.44 20.37
N PRO A 60 -7.47 -0.27 21.70
CA PRO A 60 -6.96 -1.27 22.62
C PRO A 60 -7.84 -2.52 22.53
N PHE A 61 -7.24 -3.69 22.38
CA PHE A 61 -7.95 -4.94 22.67
C PHE A 61 -7.88 -5.13 24.19
N LEU A 62 -9.03 -5.32 24.85
CA LEU A 62 -9.07 -5.57 26.29
C LEU A 62 -8.26 -6.83 26.60
N PHE A 63 -7.35 -6.71 27.57
CA PHE A 63 -6.61 -7.81 28.18
C PHE A 63 -7.53 -9.00 28.47
N ALA A 64 -7.28 -10.13 27.81
CA ALA A 64 -7.81 -11.39 28.27
C ALA A 64 -6.68 -12.17 28.94
N PHE A 65 -6.91 -12.45 30.22
CA PHE A 65 -6.06 -13.18 31.18
C PHE A 65 -4.92 -12.34 31.78
N GLY A 66 -5.19 -11.81 32.97
CA GLY A 66 -4.14 -11.45 33.92
C GLY A 66 -3.13 -12.59 34.03
N PRO A 67 -1.85 -12.28 34.25
CA PRO A 67 -0.76 -13.21 34.03
C PRO A 67 -1.03 -14.53 34.77
N PRO A 68 -1.04 -15.70 34.10
CA PRO A 68 -0.59 -16.91 34.78
C PRO A 68 0.74 -16.53 35.45
N LYS A 69 0.97 -16.93 36.71
CA LYS A 69 2.04 -16.42 37.61
C LYS A 69 3.46 -16.30 37.00
N ASN A 70 3.71 -16.78 35.78
CA ASN A 70 4.99 -16.81 35.08
C ASN A 70 4.97 -16.22 33.64
N VAL A 71 3.92 -15.53 33.17
CA VAL A 71 3.87 -14.97 31.80
C VAL A 71 3.78 -13.45 31.85
N MET A 72 4.79 -12.77 31.31
CA MET A 72 4.83 -11.31 31.12
C MET A 72 3.57 -10.85 30.38
N ALA A 73 2.99 -9.73 30.82
CA ALA A 73 1.77 -9.17 30.22
C ALA A 73 1.97 -8.91 28.71
N THR A 74 1.17 -9.58 27.88
CA THR A 74 1.13 -9.35 26.43
C THR A 74 0.12 -8.26 26.14
N TYR A 75 0.56 -7.15 25.53
CA TYR A 75 -0.34 -6.08 25.11
C TYR A 75 -0.74 -6.29 23.64
N LEU A 76 -2.04 -6.42 23.38
CA LEU A 76 -2.61 -6.57 22.05
C LEU A 76 -3.36 -5.30 21.66
N PHE A 77 -2.98 -4.72 20.53
CA PHE A 77 -3.66 -3.57 19.94
C PHE A 77 -4.18 -3.92 18.56
N GLY A 78 -5.44 -3.60 18.31
CA GLY A 78 -6.01 -3.60 16.97
C GLY A 78 -5.85 -2.23 16.33
N HIS A 79 -5.80 -2.21 15.01
CA HIS A 79 -5.91 -0.96 14.25
C HIS A 79 -6.60 -1.20 12.92
N LEU A 80 -7.34 -0.19 12.47
CA LEU A 80 -7.84 -0.07 11.11
C LEU A 80 -7.04 1.03 10.43
N PHE A 81 -6.77 0.88 9.14
CA PHE A 81 -6.12 1.92 8.37
C PHE A 81 -6.79 2.13 7.01
N TYR A 82 -6.67 3.34 6.50
CA TYR A 82 -7.01 3.72 5.14
C TYR A 82 -5.90 4.63 4.60
N ASP A 83 -5.25 4.17 3.54
CA ASP A 83 -4.13 4.82 2.88
C ASP A 83 -4.62 5.33 1.52
N ILE A 84 -4.30 6.57 1.17
CA ILE A 84 -4.62 7.18 -0.13
C ILE A 84 -3.34 7.78 -0.69
N GLY A 85 -3.08 7.54 -1.96
CA GLY A 85 -1.96 8.13 -2.68
C GLY A 85 -2.37 8.59 -4.07
N ALA A 86 -1.73 9.65 -4.56
CA ALA A 86 -1.88 10.11 -5.93
C ALA A 86 -0.53 10.55 -6.48
N ALA A 87 -0.26 10.23 -7.74
CA ALA A 87 0.90 10.73 -8.47
C ALA A 87 0.49 11.18 -9.87
N TRP A 88 0.87 12.40 -10.25
CA TRP A 88 0.45 13.05 -11.50
C TRP A 88 1.54 14.00 -12.03
N ASP A 89 1.52 14.25 -13.34
CA ASP A 89 2.33 15.27 -14.02
C ASP A 89 1.49 16.50 -14.35
N ARG A 90 0.25 16.27 -14.81
CA ARG A 90 -0.70 17.31 -15.18
C ARG A 90 -2.00 17.16 -14.42
N GLN A 91 -2.67 18.29 -14.19
CA GLN A 91 -3.92 18.31 -13.44
C GLN A 91 -5.08 17.61 -14.17
N ASP A 92 -5.05 17.59 -15.51
CA ASP A 92 -6.08 16.95 -16.32
C ASP A 92 -6.09 15.43 -16.25
N GLU A 93 -5.03 14.80 -15.74
CA GLU A 93 -5.03 13.37 -15.42
C GLU A 93 -6.16 12.97 -14.45
N PHE A 94 -6.68 13.90 -13.64
CA PHE A 94 -7.77 13.62 -12.70
C PHE A 94 -9.16 13.54 -13.34
N TRP A 95 -9.34 14.03 -14.56
CA TRP A 95 -10.66 14.07 -15.22
C TRP A 95 -10.65 13.71 -16.71
N ASP A 96 -9.47 13.61 -17.34
CA ASP A 96 -9.30 13.25 -18.74
C ASP A 96 -8.66 11.86 -18.88
N GLN A 97 -9.49 10.90 -19.31
CA GLN A 97 -9.07 9.51 -19.49
C GLN A 97 -8.09 9.34 -20.66
N ASP A 98 -8.13 10.21 -21.67
CA ASP A 98 -7.24 10.11 -22.83
C ASP A 98 -5.79 10.50 -22.46
N VAL A 99 -5.64 11.43 -21.52
CA VAL A 99 -4.34 11.77 -20.93
C VAL A 99 -3.76 10.57 -20.16
N LEU A 100 -4.58 9.90 -19.34
CA LEU A 100 -4.16 8.69 -18.62
C LEU A 100 -3.82 7.54 -19.57
N ASN A 101 -4.65 7.30 -20.58
CA ASN A 101 -4.43 6.26 -21.59
C ASN A 101 -3.11 6.51 -22.34
N SER A 102 -2.84 7.77 -22.71
CA SER A 102 -1.61 8.15 -23.40
C SER A 102 -0.37 7.96 -22.52
N LYS A 103 -0.48 8.28 -21.22
CA LYS A 103 0.62 8.15 -20.25
C LYS A 103 0.93 6.71 -19.92
N TYR A 104 -0.09 5.90 -19.62
CA TYR A 104 0.09 4.54 -19.10
C TYR A 104 0.04 3.45 -20.18
N ASN A 105 -0.38 3.81 -21.40
CA ASN A 105 -0.68 2.89 -22.50
C ASN A 105 -1.55 1.71 -22.06
N ASP A 106 -2.52 1.97 -21.18
CA ASP A 106 -3.32 0.96 -20.51
C ASP A 106 -4.68 1.54 -20.10
N PRO A 107 -5.78 1.09 -20.72
CA PRO A 107 -7.13 1.57 -20.46
C PRO A 107 -7.70 1.09 -19.10
N THR A 108 -6.95 0.30 -18.34
CA THR A 108 -7.33 -0.08 -16.98
C THR A 108 -6.99 1.01 -15.95
N VAL A 109 -6.06 1.92 -16.26
CA VAL A 109 -5.72 3.05 -15.38
C VAL A 109 -6.72 4.18 -15.57
N THR A 110 -7.66 4.30 -14.64
CA THR A 110 -8.74 5.30 -14.73
C THR A 110 -8.62 6.48 -13.77
N SER A 111 -7.56 6.53 -12.97
CA SER A 111 -7.30 7.66 -12.08
C SER A 111 -5.82 7.70 -11.68
N PRO A 112 -5.21 8.88 -11.48
CA PRO A 112 -3.88 9.02 -10.90
C PRO A 112 -3.85 8.66 -9.40
N THR A 113 -5.02 8.45 -8.80
CA THR A 113 -5.19 8.05 -7.41
C THR A 113 -5.19 6.53 -7.25
N ILE A 114 -4.66 6.08 -6.12
CA ILE A 114 -4.73 4.73 -5.56
C ILE A 114 -5.14 4.83 -4.09
N SER A 115 -5.84 3.82 -3.59
CA SER A 115 -6.13 3.76 -2.16
C SER A 115 -6.28 2.33 -1.70
N GLY A 116 -5.95 2.09 -0.44
CA GLY A 116 -6.08 0.77 0.17
C GLY A 116 -6.50 0.89 1.62
N PHE A 117 -7.25 -0.08 2.10
CA PHE A 117 -7.65 -0.15 3.50
C PHE A 117 -7.28 -1.48 4.09
N GLY A 118 -7.25 -1.54 5.41
CA GLY A 118 -6.97 -2.79 6.07
C GLY A 118 -7.13 -2.74 7.58
N THR A 119 -6.75 -3.86 8.17
CA THR A 119 -6.78 -4.05 9.61
C THR A 119 -5.55 -4.82 10.02
N GLY A 120 -5.11 -4.62 11.26
CA GLY A 120 -3.98 -5.35 11.78
C GLY A 120 -3.94 -5.42 13.28
N ILE A 121 -3.08 -6.29 13.77
CA ILE A 121 -2.80 -6.47 15.19
C ILE A 121 -1.33 -6.21 15.48
N LYS A 122 -1.09 -5.58 16.63
CA LYS A 122 0.23 -5.36 17.21
C LYS A 122 0.28 -6.08 18.55
N LEU A 123 1.22 -7.01 18.68
CA LEU A 123 1.42 -7.84 19.85
C LEU A 123 2.80 -7.54 20.45
N PHE A 124 2.81 -6.92 21.62
CA PHE A 124 4.05 -6.67 22.36
C PHE A 124 4.42 -7.93 23.15
N THR A 125 5.49 -8.62 22.73
CA THR A 125 6.03 -9.81 23.41
C THR A 125 7.34 -9.48 24.11
N PRO A 126 7.79 -10.28 25.09
CA PRO A 126 9.08 -10.07 25.76
C PRO A 126 10.31 -10.07 24.84
N ILE A 127 10.19 -10.66 23.64
CA ILE A 127 11.29 -10.83 22.68
C ILE A 127 11.17 -9.91 21.46
N GLY A 128 10.11 -9.11 21.37
CA GLY A 128 9.89 -8.18 20.26
C GLY A 128 8.42 -7.86 19.99
N LEU A 129 8.21 -6.88 19.12
CA LEU A 129 6.91 -6.51 18.59
C LEU A 129 6.57 -7.38 17.39
N LEU A 130 5.46 -8.09 17.47
CA LEU A 130 4.85 -8.78 16.34
C LEU A 130 3.75 -7.90 15.74
N ARG A 131 3.76 -7.69 14.43
CA ARG A 131 2.69 -7.04 13.68
C ARG A 131 2.21 -7.93 12.54
N ILE A 132 0.89 -8.07 12.45
CA ILE A 132 0.22 -8.80 11.39
C ILE A 132 -0.86 -7.89 10.83
N ASP A 133 -0.74 -7.53 9.56
CA ASP A 133 -1.70 -6.66 8.87
C ASP A 133 -2.29 -7.37 7.65
N ILE A 134 -3.56 -7.10 7.37
CA ILE A 134 -4.27 -7.52 6.17
C ILE A 134 -4.75 -6.27 5.46
N ALA A 135 -4.44 -6.13 4.18
CA ALA A 135 -4.84 -4.99 3.37
C ALA A 135 -5.55 -5.42 2.08
N TRP A 136 -6.37 -4.52 1.56
CA TRP A 136 -7.08 -4.64 0.29
C TRP A 136 -6.90 -3.36 -0.51
N ASP A 137 -6.65 -3.50 -1.82
CA ASP A 137 -6.70 -2.40 -2.77
C ASP A 137 -8.16 -1.98 -3.01
N VAL A 138 -8.41 -0.68 -3.16
CA VAL A 138 -9.68 -0.14 -3.64
C VAL A 138 -9.54 0.17 -5.13
N LYS A 139 -10.17 -0.67 -5.96
CA LYS A 139 -10.05 -0.57 -7.42
C LYS A 139 -10.77 0.65 -7.94
N ASN A 140 -10.14 1.37 -8.87
CA ASN A 140 -10.72 2.58 -9.47
C ASN A 140 -12.02 2.34 -10.24
N LYS A 141 -12.25 1.12 -10.76
CA LYS A 141 -13.50 0.70 -11.41
C LYS A 141 -14.54 0.09 -10.45
N GLY A 142 -14.29 0.18 -9.14
CA GLY A 142 -15.10 -0.43 -8.09
C GLY A 142 -14.65 -1.84 -7.71
N GLY A 143 -14.94 -2.23 -6.46
CA GLY A 143 -14.53 -3.50 -5.88
C GLY A 143 -13.15 -3.46 -5.20
N TYR A 144 -12.71 -4.62 -4.74
CA TYR A 144 -11.49 -4.78 -3.93
C TYR A 144 -10.57 -5.88 -4.49
N SER A 145 -9.27 -5.81 -4.22
CA SER A 145 -8.33 -6.90 -4.54
C SER A 145 -8.53 -8.13 -3.65
N LYS A 146 -7.83 -9.22 -3.95
CA LYS A 146 -7.55 -10.26 -2.94
C LYS A 146 -6.79 -9.65 -1.74
N PRO A 147 -6.98 -10.21 -0.51
CA PRO A 147 -6.27 -9.74 0.67
C PRO A 147 -4.75 -9.93 0.52
N GLN A 148 -4.00 -8.90 0.87
CA GLN A 148 -2.54 -8.93 1.02
C GLN A 148 -2.20 -9.04 2.50
N TYR A 149 -1.27 -9.95 2.85
CA TYR A 149 -0.87 -10.21 4.23
C TYR A 149 0.53 -9.69 4.48
N TYR A 150 0.70 -8.87 5.52
CA TYR A 150 1.98 -8.34 5.96
C TYR A 150 2.32 -8.91 7.33
N PHE A 151 3.56 -9.35 7.48
CA PHE A 151 4.10 -9.88 8.72
C PHE A 151 5.41 -9.15 9.04
N SER A 152 5.54 -8.67 10.27
CA SER A 152 6.81 -8.12 10.76
C SER A 152 7.04 -8.48 12.22
N PHE A 153 8.30 -8.74 12.55
CA PHE A 153 8.75 -9.09 13.89
C PHE A 153 10.11 -8.43 14.15
N GLY A 154 10.26 -7.69 15.24
CA GLY A 154 11.49 -6.97 15.56
C GLY A 154 11.55 -6.47 16.99
N ALA A 155 12.76 -6.21 17.49
CA ALA A 155 12.99 -5.77 18.88
C ALA A 155 12.58 -4.31 19.13
N ASP A 156 12.64 -3.45 18.10
CA ASP A 156 12.16 -2.07 18.09
C ASP A 156 12.09 -1.58 16.63
N TRP A 157 11.33 -0.53 16.34
CA TRP A 157 11.21 0.09 15.00
C TRP A 157 11.74 1.52 14.97
#